data_AF-A0A353P3B9-F1
#
_entry.id   AF-A0A353P3B9-F1
#
_cell.length_a   1.000
_cell.length_b   1.000
_cell.length_c   1.000
_cell.angle_alpha   90.00
_cell.angle_beta   90.00
_cell.angle_gamma   90.00
#
_symmetry.space_group_name_H-M   'P 1'
#
loop_
_entity.id
_entity.type
_entity.pdbx_description
1 polymer ?
#
loop_
_entity_poly.entity_id
_entity_poly.type
_entity_poly.pdbx_seq_one_letter_code
_entity_poly.pdbx_strand_id
1 'polypeptide(L)'
;MSTLTKILIVLLSLLSVYLCSSVVIYVTTATNYKQAYESLQSEHMALQEKSNTYEQQIEEKRRELAQLTDKLDNEIASLKADKSKMEQELKNITRDKSDLDEKVKTLAASALGFKETVEGMQNNLVQTRSELEQARAESIKLGKNLNEITASLEEKMAQLDATTAEKKRLLEEKAKLEQQISGKVSAFEPITSTVSGPASPAPTAYDSSSNAPLQGKITAIEGNLATLSIGAADGVEKGMVFHVTQNDNFICDIRITEVDAEVAAGTLQLVQQQPRVGDIVSTTW
;
A
#
# COMPACT_ATOMS: atom_id res chain seq x y z
N MET A 1 -104.16 97.83 -65.50
CA MET A 1 -103.28 97.28 -64.45
C MET A 1 -104.11 97.07 -63.19
N SER A 2 -104.34 95.82 -62.76
CA SER A 2 -105.09 95.56 -61.52
C SER A 2 -104.20 95.82 -60.29
N THR A 3 -104.82 96.20 -59.16
CA THR A 3 -104.15 96.27 -57.85
C THR A 3 -103.57 94.91 -57.45
N LEU A 4 -104.29 93.82 -57.75
CA LEU A 4 -103.85 92.44 -57.55
C LEU A 4 -102.52 92.15 -58.26
N THR A 5 -102.37 92.62 -59.51
CA THR A 5 -101.11 92.46 -60.27
C THR A 5 -99.94 93.20 -59.62
N LYS A 6 -100.16 94.41 -59.09
CA LYS A 6 -99.12 95.16 -58.37
C LYS A 6 -98.70 94.47 -57.07
N ILE A 7 -99.67 93.99 -56.29
CA ILE A 7 -99.41 93.24 -55.04
C ILE A 7 -98.62 91.97 -55.34
N LEU A 8 -99.00 91.22 -56.38
CA LEU A 8 -98.34 89.98 -56.78
C LEU A 8 -96.89 90.21 -57.24
N ILE A 9 -96.62 91.31 -57.97
CA ILE A 9 -95.25 91.69 -58.37
C ILE A 9 -94.37 92.02 -57.15
N VAL A 10 -94.90 92.75 -56.16
CA VAL A 10 -94.17 93.09 -54.93
C VAL A 10 -93.94 91.85 -54.06
N LEU A 11 -94.92 90.95 -53.97
CA LEU A 11 -94.77 89.68 -53.24
C LEU A 11 -93.75 88.76 -53.92
N LEU A 12 -93.74 88.72 -55.25
CA LEU A 12 -92.76 87.94 -56.03
C LEU A 12 -91.33 88.47 -55.87
N SER A 13 -91.12 89.79 -55.85
CA SER A 13 -89.79 90.36 -55.62
C SER A 13 -89.30 90.13 -54.19
N LEU A 14 -90.18 90.23 -53.19
CA LEU A 14 -89.86 89.89 -51.79
C LEU A 14 -89.48 88.40 -51.63
N LEU A 15 -90.22 87.47 -52.24
CA LEU A 15 -89.85 86.05 -52.25
C LEU A 15 -88.50 85.81 -52.95
N SER A 16 -88.24 86.50 -54.07
CA SER A 16 -86.98 86.38 -54.81
C SER A 16 -85.77 86.83 -53.97
N VAL A 17 -85.89 87.95 -53.25
CA VAL A 17 -84.82 88.46 -52.37
C VAL A 17 -84.61 87.52 -51.17
N TYR A 18 -85.70 87.05 -50.55
CA TYR A 18 -85.65 86.12 -49.43
C TYR A 18 -84.98 84.78 -49.81
N LEU A 19 -85.38 84.18 -50.94
CA LEU A 19 -84.81 82.93 -51.44
C LEU A 19 -83.32 83.09 -51.76
N CYS A 20 -82.93 84.19 -52.41
CA CYS A 20 -81.52 84.50 -52.68
C CYS A 20 -80.70 84.60 -51.38
N SER A 21 -81.22 85.28 -50.36
CA SER A 21 -80.56 85.42 -49.05
C SER A 21 -80.43 84.07 -48.33
N SER A 22 -81.47 83.23 -48.38
CA SER A 22 -81.49 81.89 -47.78
C SER A 22 -80.45 80.96 -48.43
N VAL A 23 -80.32 80.99 -49.76
CA VAL A 23 -79.33 80.17 -50.49
C VAL A 23 -77.91 80.55 -50.14
N VAL A 24 -77.59 81.84 -49.93
CA VAL A 24 -76.25 82.27 -49.51
C VAL A 24 -75.88 81.72 -48.11
N ILE A 25 -76.83 81.72 -47.17
CA ILE A 25 -76.63 81.15 -45.83
C ILE A 25 -76.46 79.62 -45.91
N TYR A 26 -77.24 78.95 -46.76
CA TYR A 26 -77.10 77.51 -46.99
C TYR A 26 -75.74 77.15 -47.62
N VAL A 27 -75.30 77.87 -48.65
CA VAL A 27 -74.00 77.61 -49.31
C VAL A 27 -72.82 77.82 -48.37
N THR A 28 -72.83 78.89 -47.56
CA THR A 28 -71.75 79.20 -46.60
C THR A 28 -71.69 78.25 -45.40
N THR A 29 -72.79 77.57 -45.05
CA THR A 29 -72.82 76.54 -44.01
C THR A 29 -72.53 75.14 -44.56
N ALA A 30 -73.04 74.80 -45.76
CA ALA A 30 -72.84 73.50 -46.39
C ALA A 30 -71.36 73.20 -46.71
N THR A 31 -70.57 74.20 -47.11
CA THR A 31 -69.13 74.05 -47.32
C THR A 31 -68.38 73.72 -46.03
N ASN A 32 -68.79 74.33 -44.91
CA ASN A 32 -68.19 74.11 -43.60
C ASN A 32 -68.42 72.68 -43.09
N TYR A 33 -69.64 72.14 -43.23
CA TYR A 33 -69.92 70.74 -42.87
C TYR A 33 -69.08 69.72 -43.67
N LYS A 34 -68.85 69.99 -44.96
CA LYS A 34 -67.97 69.15 -45.77
C LYS A 34 -66.52 69.21 -45.25
N GLN A 35 -66.00 70.41 -45.04
CA GLN A 35 -64.62 70.61 -44.55
C GLN A 35 -64.41 69.98 -43.16
N ALA A 36 -65.40 70.10 -42.26
CA ALA A 36 -65.36 69.49 -40.94
C ALA A 36 -65.32 67.96 -41.00
N TYR A 37 -66.08 67.34 -41.91
CA TYR A 37 -66.03 65.90 -42.15
C TYR A 37 -64.67 65.46 -42.72
N GLU A 38 -64.14 66.17 -43.72
CA GLU A 38 -62.81 65.89 -44.29
C GLU A 38 -61.68 66.02 -43.24
N SER A 39 -61.75 67.02 -42.35
CA SER A 39 -60.80 67.13 -41.22
C SER A 39 -60.95 66.02 -40.19
N LEU A 40 -62.18 65.64 -39.82
CA LEU A 40 -62.42 64.56 -38.85
C LEU A 40 -62.02 63.19 -39.40
N GLN A 41 -62.24 62.95 -40.69
CA GLN A 41 -61.77 61.74 -41.38
C GLN A 41 -60.23 61.70 -41.43
N SER A 42 -59.57 62.83 -41.71
CA SER A 42 -58.11 62.94 -41.67
C SER A 42 -57.55 62.69 -40.27
N GLU A 43 -58.18 63.25 -39.23
CA GLU A 43 -57.80 63.01 -37.83
C GLU A 43 -58.00 61.55 -37.42
N HIS A 44 -59.11 60.92 -37.80
CA HIS A 44 -59.33 59.49 -37.56
C HIS A 44 -58.27 58.62 -38.25
N MET A 45 -57.91 58.90 -39.51
CA MET A 45 -56.84 58.16 -40.21
C MET A 45 -55.48 58.34 -39.52
N ALA A 46 -55.11 59.57 -39.16
CA ALA A 46 -53.87 59.86 -38.45
C ALA A 46 -53.82 59.27 -37.02
N LEU A 47 -54.96 59.16 -36.35
CA LEU A 47 -55.07 58.51 -35.04
C LEU A 47 -55.02 56.98 -35.16
N GLN A 48 -55.61 56.40 -36.20
CA GLN A 48 -55.51 54.98 -36.53
C GLN A 48 -54.08 54.58 -36.91
N GLU A 49 -53.39 55.40 -37.72
CA GLU A 49 -51.98 55.21 -38.07
C GLU A 49 -51.09 55.24 -36.81
N LYS A 50 -51.31 56.20 -35.90
CA LYS A 50 -50.63 56.23 -34.59
C LYS A 50 -50.94 55.00 -33.74
N SER A 51 -52.19 54.55 -33.70
CA SER A 51 -52.57 53.33 -32.97
C SER A 51 -51.81 52.11 -33.50
N ASN A 52 -51.82 51.90 -34.82
CA ASN A 52 -51.08 50.83 -35.49
C ASN A 52 -49.57 50.92 -35.21
N THR A 53 -49.01 52.14 -35.21
CA THR A 53 -47.59 52.40 -34.93
C THR A 53 -47.22 52.04 -33.49
N TYR A 54 -48.04 52.44 -32.51
CA TYR A 54 -47.82 52.07 -31.11
C TYR A 54 -48.01 50.57 -30.86
N GLU A 55 -48.97 49.92 -31.54
CA GLU A 55 -49.17 48.47 -31.46
C GLU A 55 -47.97 47.70 -32.02
N GLN A 56 -47.40 48.15 -33.15
CA GLN A 56 -46.14 47.63 -33.70
C GLN A 56 -44.97 47.81 -32.73
N GLN A 57 -44.82 48.98 -32.11
CA GLN A 57 -43.77 49.24 -31.10
C GLN A 57 -43.93 48.36 -29.85
N ILE A 58 -45.17 48.12 -29.40
CA ILE A 58 -45.45 47.22 -28.26
C ILE A 58 -45.06 45.78 -28.62
N GLU A 59 -45.40 45.29 -29.82
CA GLU A 59 -45.01 43.95 -30.26
C GLU A 59 -43.51 43.80 -30.53
N GLU A 60 -42.83 44.84 -31.02
CA GLU A 60 -41.37 44.88 -31.13
C GLU A 60 -40.71 44.80 -29.75
N LYS A 61 -41.15 45.61 -28.77
CA LYS A 61 -40.63 45.56 -27.40
C LYS A 61 -40.98 44.28 -26.65
N ARG A 62 -42.11 43.64 -26.95
CA ARG A 62 -42.42 42.28 -26.47
C ARG A 62 -41.44 41.25 -27.02
N ARG A 63 -41.06 41.35 -28.30
CA ARG A 63 -40.06 40.45 -28.93
C ARG A 63 -38.66 40.68 -28.38
N GLU A 64 -38.24 41.94 -28.17
CA GLU A 64 -36.98 42.27 -27.49
C GLU A 64 -36.93 41.69 -26.08
N LEU A 65 -37.99 41.87 -25.28
CA LEU A 65 -38.09 41.34 -23.93
C LEU A 65 -38.07 39.80 -23.92
N ALA A 66 -38.82 39.14 -24.79
CA ALA A 66 -38.80 37.68 -24.92
C ALA A 66 -37.40 37.17 -25.26
N GLN A 67 -36.74 37.75 -26.27
CA GLN A 67 -35.35 37.38 -26.62
C GLN A 67 -34.34 37.67 -25.50
N LEU A 68 -34.59 38.66 -24.64
CA LEU A 68 -33.73 38.94 -23.49
C LEU A 68 -33.97 37.94 -22.36
N THR A 69 -35.23 37.57 -22.08
CA THR A 69 -35.59 36.48 -21.17
C THR A 69 -34.98 35.16 -21.63
N ASP A 70 -35.17 34.77 -22.89
CA ASP A 70 -34.59 33.55 -23.47
C ASP A 70 -33.06 33.52 -23.29
N LYS A 71 -32.37 34.63 -23.53
CA LYS A 71 -30.90 34.73 -23.34
C LYS A 71 -30.51 34.56 -21.87
N LEU A 72 -31.19 35.25 -20.97
CA LEU A 72 -30.92 35.19 -19.53
C LEU A 72 -31.21 33.80 -18.95
N ASP A 73 -32.29 33.15 -19.36
CA ASP A 73 -32.62 31.78 -18.91
C ASP A 73 -31.59 30.76 -19.42
N ASN A 74 -31.10 30.90 -20.66
CA ASN A 74 -30.00 30.08 -21.19
C ASN A 74 -28.67 30.35 -20.46
N GLU A 75 -28.35 31.61 -20.14
CA GLU A 75 -27.14 31.97 -19.38
C GLU A 75 -27.22 31.45 -17.93
N ILE A 76 -28.36 31.58 -17.26
CA ILE A 76 -28.63 31.01 -15.93
C ILE A 76 -28.53 29.48 -15.96
N ALA A 77 -29.02 28.82 -17.02
CA ALA A 77 -28.90 27.38 -17.19
C ALA A 77 -27.43 26.95 -17.35
N SER A 78 -26.64 27.66 -18.16
CA SER A 78 -25.20 27.40 -18.32
C SER A 78 -24.45 27.60 -17.00
N LEU A 79 -24.59 28.78 -16.36
CA LEU A 79 -23.94 29.10 -15.10
C LEU A 79 -24.29 28.11 -13.97
N LYS A 80 -25.51 27.57 -13.97
CA LYS A 80 -25.94 26.52 -13.04
C LYS A 80 -25.29 25.16 -13.35
N ALA A 81 -25.13 24.80 -14.63
CA ALA A 81 -24.42 23.59 -15.04
C ALA A 81 -22.91 23.69 -14.73
N ASP A 82 -22.28 24.81 -15.06
CA ASP A 82 -20.88 25.11 -14.76
C ASP A 82 -20.62 25.12 -13.25
N LYS A 83 -21.50 25.74 -12.46
CA LYS A 83 -21.43 25.66 -10.99
C LYS A 83 -21.50 24.21 -10.49
N SER A 84 -22.45 23.41 -10.97
CA SER A 84 -22.59 22.01 -10.56
C SER A 84 -21.36 21.17 -10.95
N LYS A 85 -20.73 21.47 -12.10
CA LYS A 85 -19.48 20.85 -12.54
C LYS A 85 -18.32 21.24 -11.63
N MET A 86 -18.15 22.54 -11.33
CA MET A 86 -17.09 23.04 -10.45
C MET A 86 -17.23 22.51 -9.02
N GLU A 87 -18.46 22.39 -8.49
CA GLU A 87 -18.71 21.76 -7.18
C GLU A 87 -18.33 20.26 -7.17
N GLN A 88 -18.56 19.55 -8.28
CA GLN A 88 -18.13 18.15 -8.44
C GLN A 88 -16.61 18.02 -8.58
N GLU A 89 -15.95 18.88 -9.35
CA GLU A 89 -14.50 18.92 -9.52
C GLU A 89 -13.80 19.25 -8.20
N LEU A 90 -14.26 20.26 -7.46
CA LEU A 90 -13.76 20.62 -6.13
C LEU A 90 -13.91 19.46 -5.14
N LYS A 91 -15.06 18.75 -5.15
CA LYS A 91 -15.30 17.56 -4.33
C LYS A 91 -14.37 16.39 -4.67
N ASN A 92 -14.01 16.22 -5.94
CA ASN A 92 -13.04 15.20 -6.37
C ASN A 92 -11.61 15.59 -5.97
N ILE A 93 -11.16 16.81 -6.27
CA ILE A 93 -9.84 17.34 -5.86
C ILE A 93 -9.66 17.25 -4.33
N THR A 94 -10.73 17.45 -3.55
CA THR A 94 -10.70 17.30 -2.09
C THR A 94 -10.48 15.86 -1.64
N ARG A 95 -11.05 14.87 -2.35
CA ARG A 95 -10.79 13.44 -2.12
C ARG A 95 -9.37 13.08 -2.54
N ASP A 96 -8.98 13.44 -3.76
CA ASP A 96 -7.64 13.16 -4.30
C ASP A 96 -6.54 13.71 -3.37
N LYS A 97 -6.76 14.89 -2.77
CA LYS A 97 -5.90 15.47 -1.74
C LYS A 97 -5.89 14.68 -0.44
N SER A 98 -7.03 14.17 0.03
CA SER A 98 -7.13 13.31 1.22
C SER A 98 -6.37 11.99 0.99
N ASP A 99 -6.59 11.36 -0.16
CA ASP A 99 -5.91 10.13 -0.57
C ASP A 99 -4.39 10.32 -0.71
N LEU A 100 -3.93 11.49 -1.18
CA LEU A 100 -2.51 11.85 -1.21
C LEU A 100 -1.94 12.06 0.20
N ASP A 101 -2.65 12.77 1.07
CA ASP A 101 -2.23 13.03 2.45
C ASP A 101 -2.13 11.74 3.27
N GLU A 102 -3.06 10.80 3.06
CA GLU A 102 -2.98 9.44 3.62
C GLU A 102 -1.78 8.67 3.06
N LYS A 103 -1.58 8.64 1.75
CA LYS A 103 -0.39 7.99 1.13
C LYS A 103 0.93 8.58 1.62
N VAL A 104 1.01 9.90 1.81
CA VAL A 104 2.20 10.57 2.38
C VAL A 104 2.41 10.16 3.84
N LYS A 105 1.35 10.05 4.65
CA LYS A 105 1.44 9.54 6.03
C LYS A 105 1.90 8.08 6.08
N THR A 106 1.34 7.21 5.23
CA THR A 106 1.77 5.81 5.13
C THR A 106 3.24 5.71 4.72
N LEU A 107 3.67 6.44 3.68
CA LEU A 107 5.07 6.46 3.23
C LEU A 107 6.01 7.01 4.31
N ALA A 108 5.62 8.04 5.05
CA ALA A 108 6.40 8.56 6.16
C ALA A 108 6.53 7.54 7.31
N ALA A 109 5.45 6.83 7.66
CA ALA A 109 5.48 5.77 8.65
C ALA A 109 6.36 4.59 8.21
N SER A 110 6.27 4.16 6.95
CA SER A 110 7.15 3.13 6.38
C SER A 110 8.62 3.58 6.38
N ALA A 111 8.91 4.84 6.03
CA ALA A 111 10.27 5.38 6.06
C ALA A 111 10.86 5.42 7.48
N LEU A 112 10.05 5.74 8.49
CA LEU A 112 10.45 5.67 9.90
C LEU A 112 10.72 4.22 10.34
N GLY A 113 9.83 3.27 10.00
CA GLY A 113 10.03 1.85 10.30
C GLY A 113 11.26 1.25 9.61
N PHE A 114 11.53 1.64 8.35
CA PHE A 114 12.77 1.26 7.67
C PHE A 114 14.02 1.87 8.33
N LYS A 115 13.95 3.13 8.79
CA LYS A 115 15.06 3.76 9.54
C LYS A 115 15.35 2.98 10.84
N GLU A 116 14.31 2.68 11.62
CA GLU A 116 14.44 1.90 12.86
C GLU A 116 14.99 0.49 12.59
N THR A 117 14.52 -0.17 11.54
CA THR A 117 15.04 -1.48 11.09
C THR A 117 16.53 -1.41 10.72
N VAL A 118 16.95 -0.36 10.01
CA VAL A 118 18.36 -0.13 9.65
C VAL A 118 19.21 0.20 10.88
N GLU A 119 18.72 1.00 11.83
CA GLU A 119 19.43 1.28 13.09
C GLU A 119 19.56 0.03 13.96
N GLY A 120 18.53 -0.82 14.04
CA GLY A 120 18.60 -2.14 14.68
C GLY A 120 19.60 -3.09 14.01
N MET A 121 19.57 -3.17 12.68
CA MET A 121 20.53 -3.99 11.91
C MET A 121 21.97 -3.50 12.05
N GLN A 122 22.19 -2.19 12.09
CA GLN A 122 23.48 -1.55 12.33
C GLN A 122 24.01 -1.91 13.74
N ASN A 123 23.16 -1.88 14.76
CA ASN A 123 23.51 -2.25 16.14
C ASN A 123 23.85 -3.74 16.25
N ASN A 124 23.04 -4.63 15.66
CA ASN A 124 23.31 -6.06 15.61
C ASN A 124 24.66 -6.36 14.92
N LEU A 125 24.94 -5.69 13.79
CA LEU A 125 26.21 -5.84 13.06
C LEU A 125 27.43 -5.37 13.88
N VAL A 126 27.28 -4.34 14.72
CA VAL A 126 28.31 -3.92 15.68
C VAL A 126 28.49 -4.96 16.80
N GLN A 127 27.39 -5.49 17.34
CA GLN A 127 27.43 -6.52 18.38
C GLN A 127 28.11 -7.81 17.88
N THR A 128 27.68 -8.36 16.74
CA THR A 128 28.28 -9.58 16.16
C THR A 128 29.76 -9.39 15.80
N ARG A 129 30.19 -8.18 15.44
CA ARG A 129 31.63 -7.87 15.28
C ARG A 129 32.38 -7.88 16.61
N SER A 130 31.78 -7.37 17.69
CA SER A 130 32.35 -7.44 19.03
C SER A 130 32.48 -8.88 19.52
N GLU A 131 31.43 -9.68 19.33
CA GLU A 131 31.41 -11.11 19.69
C GLU A 131 32.45 -11.92 18.89
N LEU A 132 32.56 -11.67 17.58
CA LEU A 132 33.58 -12.29 16.72
C LEU A 132 35.00 -11.98 17.20
N GLU A 133 35.28 -10.75 17.61
CA GLU A 133 36.60 -10.34 18.06
C GLU A 133 36.92 -10.86 19.47
N GLN A 134 35.92 -10.97 20.35
CA GLN A 134 36.05 -11.66 21.64
C GLN A 134 36.35 -13.15 21.44
N ALA A 135 35.59 -13.85 20.59
CA ALA A 135 35.82 -15.26 20.28
C ALA A 135 37.21 -15.52 19.67
N ARG A 136 37.72 -14.59 18.84
CA ARG A 136 39.12 -14.63 18.35
C ARG A 136 40.14 -14.45 19.46
N ALA A 137 39.95 -13.47 20.34
CA ALA A 137 40.84 -13.24 21.47
C ALA A 137 40.88 -14.44 22.43
N GLU A 138 39.73 -15.07 22.68
CA GLU A 138 39.65 -16.31 23.46
C GLU A 138 40.31 -17.50 22.75
N SER A 139 40.12 -17.67 21.44
CA SER A 139 40.78 -18.70 20.64
C SER A 139 42.31 -18.57 20.69
N ILE A 140 42.84 -17.35 20.53
CA ILE A 140 44.28 -17.05 20.66
C ILE A 140 44.79 -17.36 22.07
N LYS A 141 44.04 -16.98 23.11
CA LYS A 141 44.36 -17.26 24.51
C LYS A 141 44.36 -18.75 24.81
N LEU A 142 43.38 -19.49 24.30
CA LEU A 142 43.27 -20.95 24.48
C LEU A 142 44.40 -21.67 23.74
N GLY A 143 44.74 -21.24 22.52
CA GLY A 143 45.90 -21.74 21.78
C GLY A 143 47.23 -21.49 22.50
N LYS A 144 47.42 -20.32 23.12
CA LYS A 144 48.59 -20.06 23.98
C LYS A 144 48.61 -21.01 25.18
N ASN A 145 47.50 -21.14 25.91
CA ASN A 145 47.40 -22.02 27.07
C ASN A 145 47.69 -23.48 26.70
N LEU A 146 47.20 -23.96 25.55
CA LEU A 146 47.49 -25.31 25.05
C LEU A 146 48.98 -25.51 24.79
N ASN A 147 49.64 -24.58 24.07
CA ASN A 147 51.09 -24.66 23.83
C ASN A 147 51.90 -24.66 25.14
N GLU A 148 51.48 -23.85 26.12
CA GLU A 148 52.14 -23.72 27.43
C GLU A 148 51.95 -24.99 28.30
N ILE A 149 50.77 -25.62 28.22
CA ILE A 149 50.50 -26.94 28.84
C ILE A 149 51.28 -28.06 28.13
N THR A 150 51.32 -28.08 26.80
CA THR A 150 52.07 -29.08 26.02
C THR A 150 53.56 -29.01 26.33
N ALA A 151 54.15 -27.80 26.35
CA ALA A 151 55.56 -27.62 26.69
C ALA A 151 55.88 -28.08 28.13
N SER A 152 54.97 -27.81 29.09
CA SER A 152 55.14 -28.30 30.47
C SER A 152 54.98 -29.82 30.57
N LEU A 153 54.07 -30.43 29.81
CA LEU A 153 53.91 -31.88 29.76
C LEU A 153 55.13 -32.57 29.15
N GLU A 154 55.72 -32.00 28.10
CA GLU A 154 56.97 -32.46 27.48
C GLU A 154 58.18 -32.33 28.45
N GLU A 155 58.27 -31.21 29.19
CA GLU A 155 59.25 -31.03 30.29
C GLU A 155 59.08 -32.11 31.38
N LYS A 156 57.84 -32.43 31.77
CA LYS A 156 57.57 -33.47 32.78
C LYS A 156 57.85 -34.88 32.26
N MET A 157 57.61 -35.17 30.98
CA MET A 157 58.03 -36.43 30.36
C MET A 157 59.56 -36.56 30.37
N ALA A 158 60.29 -35.53 29.95
CA ALA A 158 61.76 -35.55 29.98
C ALA A 158 62.32 -35.73 31.40
N GLN A 159 61.69 -35.14 32.42
CA GLN A 159 62.04 -35.37 33.83
C GLN A 159 61.72 -36.79 34.29
N LEU A 160 60.62 -37.39 33.84
CA LEU A 160 60.26 -38.78 34.12
C LEU A 160 61.26 -39.77 33.49
N ASP A 161 61.66 -39.54 32.24
CA ASP A 161 62.65 -40.35 31.53
C ASP A 161 64.04 -40.24 32.18
N ALA A 162 64.47 -39.02 32.53
CA ALA A 162 65.73 -38.79 33.26
C ALA A 162 65.72 -39.49 34.63
N THR A 163 64.63 -39.37 35.39
CA THR A 163 64.46 -40.05 36.69
C THR A 163 64.42 -41.57 36.53
N THR A 164 63.85 -42.08 35.44
CA THR A 164 63.79 -43.51 35.13
C THR A 164 65.16 -44.05 34.73
N ALA A 165 65.94 -43.28 33.96
CA ALA A 165 67.32 -43.60 33.63
C ALA A 165 68.23 -43.57 34.88
N GLU A 166 68.08 -42.59 35.76
CA GLU A 166 68.78 -42.55 37.05
C GLU A 166 68.39 -43.72 37.95
N LYS A 167 67.09 -44.00 38.10
CA LYS A 167 66.60 -45.18 38.83
C LYS A 167 67.17 -46.49 38.25
N LYS A 168 67.29 -46.61 36.93
CA LYS A 168 67.92 -47.77 36.29
C LYS A 168 69.41 -47.85 36.62
N ARG A 169 70.14 -46.73 36.53
CA ARG A 169 71.57 -46.67 36.90
C ARG A 169 71.80 -47.00 38.37
N LEU A 170 70.94 -46.51 39.25
CA LEU A 170 70.95 -46.81 40.69
C LEU A 170 70.58 -48.27 40.96
N LEU A 171 69.66 -48.89 40.19
CA LEU A 171 69.39 -50.33 40.27
C LEU A 171 70.57 -51.18 39.78
N GLU A 172 71.26 -50.78 38.72
CA GLU A 172 72.48 -51.43 38.24
C GLU A 172 73.63 -51.29 39.26
N GLU A 173 73.77 -50.11 39.87
CA GLU A 173 74.73 -49.84 40.95
C GLU A 173 74.38 -50.62 42.22
N LYS A 174 73.10 -50.74 42.57
CA LYS A 174 72.62 -51.54 43.70
C LYS A 174 72.78 -53.03 43.44
N ALA A 175 72.50 -53.53 42.24
CA ALA A 175 72.76 -54.91 41.85
C ALA A 175 74.26 -55.25 41.90
N LYS A 176 75.13 -54.31 41.53
CA LYS A 176 76.60 -54.46 41.64
C LYS A 176 77.07 -54.47 43.11
N LEU A 177 76.50 -53.63 43.97
CA LEU A 177 76.75 -53.64 45.42
C LEU A 177 76.19 -54.90 46.09
N GLU A 178 74.99 -55.33 45.70
CA GLU A 178 74.36 -56.57 46.15
C GLU A 178 75.12 -57.80 45.63
N GLN A 179 75.77 -57.74 44.47
CA GLN A 179 76.71 -58.77 44.00
C GLN A 179 78.00 -58.78 44.84
N GLN A 180 78.51 -57.61 45.27
CA GLN A 180 79.65 -57.53 46.21
C GLN A 180 79.29 -58.04 47.62
N ILE A 181 78.07 -57.79 48.09
CA ILE A 181 77.54 -58.33 49.35
C ILE A 181 77.20 -59.82 49.21
N SER A 182 76.70 -60.26 48.06
CA SER A 182 76.36 -61.66 47.78
C SER A 182 77.60 -62.54 47.57
N GLY A 183 78.74 -61.93 47.21
CA GLY A 183 80.07 -62.50 47.41
C GLY A 183 80.39 -62.88 48.87
N LYS A 184 79.51 -62.57 49.84
CA LYS A 184 79.51 -63.11 51.21
C LYS A 184 78.21 -63.82 51.66
N VAL A 185 77.07 -63.68 50.96
CA VAL A 185 75.82 -64.41 51.27
C VAL A 185 75.04 -64.76 49.99
N SER A 186 74.70 -66.04 49.81
CA SER A 186 73.97 -66.55 48.63
C SER A 186 72.58 -67.04 49.02
N ALA A 187 71.54 -66.71 48.22
CA ALA A 187 70.47 -67.63 47.76
C ALA A 187 69.24 -66.91 47.13
N PHE A 188 69.07 -67.10 45.81
CA PHE A 188 67.84 -67.39 45.03
C PHE A 188 66.47 -66.66 45.22
N GLU A 189 65.88 -66.33 44.06
CA GLU A 189 64.46 -65.99 43.77
C GLU A 189 63.65 -67.30 43.44
N PRO A 190 62.41 -67.30 42.84
CA PRO A 190 61.39 -66.25 42.58
C PRO A 190 60.01 -66.64 43.21
N ILE A 191 58.76 -66.37 42.77
CA ILE A 191 58.02 -65.81 41.59
C ILE A 191 56.70 -65.13 42.14
N THR A 192 55.64 -64.65 41.43
CA THR A 192 55.05 -64.86 40.07
C THR A 192 54.12 -63.68 39.65
N SER A 193 53.54 -63.77 38.45
CA SER A 193 52.27 -63.22 37.88
C SER A 193 51.14 -62.80 38.86
N THR A 194 50.21 -61.88 38.51
CA THR A 194 49.28 -61.96 37.35
C THR A 194 48.88 -60.64 36.66
N VAL A 195 48.33 -60.80 35.44
CA VAL A 195 47.81 -59.77 34.53
C VAL A 195 46.36 -59.41 34.86
N SER A 196 45.98 -58.14 34.72
CA SER A 196 44.60 -57.74 34.35
C SER A 196 44.55 -56.30 33.83
N GLY A 197 43.98 -56.11 32.65
CA GLY A 197 43.60 -54.81 32.10
C GLY A 197 42.34 -54.98 31.23
N PRO A 198 41.35 -54.08 31.30
CA PRO A 198 40.25 -54.06 30.35
C PRO A 198 40.45 -52.99 29.26
N ALA A 199 40.29 -53.39 28.00
CA ALA A 199 39.96 -52.43 26.95
C ALA A 199 38.46 -52.07 27.03
N SER A 200 38.07 -50.92 26.48
CA SER A 200 36.66 -50.55 26.25
C SER A 200 36.50 -50.04 24.80
N PRO A 201 35.36 -50.28 24.12
CA PRO A 201 35.32 -50.23 22.65
C PRO A 201 35.16 -48.84 22.05
N ALA A 202 35.41 -48.74 20.74
CA ALA A 202 35.01 -47.61 19.92
C ALA A 202 33.47 -47.57 19.72
N PRO A 203 32.85 -46.38 19.53
CA PRO A 203 31.44 -46.28 19.23
C PRO A 203 31.12 -46.77 17.82
N THR A 204 30.10 -47.62 17.69
CA THR A 204 29.47 -47.97 16.40
C THR A 204 28.75 -46.76 15.81
N ALA A 205 28.82 -46.60 14.49
CA ALA A 205 27.95 -45.70 13.76
C ALA A 205 26.49 -46.22 13.79
N TYR A 206 25.53 -45.30 13.84
CA TYR A 206 24.12 -45.61 13.62
C TYR A 206 23.78 -45.47 12.14
N ASP A 207 23.19 -46.52 11.57
CA ASP A 207 22.54 -46.51 10.27
C ASP A 207 21.02 -46.53 10.52
N SER A 208 20.31 -45.54 9.97
CA SER A 208 18.96 -45.16 10.41
C SER A 208 18.00 -44.88 9.24
N SER A 209 17.87 -45.82 8.31
CA SER A 209 16.84 -45.76 7.27
C SER A 209 15.45 -46.18 7.80
N SER A 210 14.82 -45.34 8.64
CA SER A 210 13.47 -45.57 9.16
C SER A 210 12.41 -44.80 8.37
N ASN A 211 11.66 -45.50 7.51
CA ASN A 211 10.56 -44.93 6.72
C ASN A 211 9.29 -44.75 7.59
N ALA A 212 9.37 -43.81 8.53
CA ALA A 212 8.27 -43.39 9.40
C ALA A 212 7.61 -42.10 8.85
N PRO A 213 6.32 -41.84 9.15
CA PRO A 213 5.69 -40.58 8.77
C PRO A 213 6.34 -39.42 9.53
N LEU A 214 7.08 -38.58 8.82
CA LEU A 214 7.86 -37.49 9.42
C LEU A 214 6.92 -36.33 9.76
N GLN A 215 6.69 -36.13 11.06
CA GLN A 215 5.86 -35.05 11.59
C GLN A 215 6.73 -33.99 12.28
N GLY A 216 6.44 -32.73 12.00
CA GLY A 216 7.16 -31.59 12.58
C GLY A 216 6.22 -30.40 12.81
N LYS A 217 6.80 -29.25 13.16
CA LYS A 217 6.07 -27.98 13.29
C LYS A 217 6.80 -26.85 12.59
N ILE A 218 6.05 -25.85 12.13
CA ILE A 218 6.63 -24.64 11.56
C ILE A 218 7.18 -23.76 12.70
N THR A 219 8.46 -23.45 12.67
CA THR A 219 9.17 -22.65 13.70
C THR A 219 9.28 -21.17 13.34
N ALA A 220 9.42 -20.85 12.06
CA ALA A 220 9.46 -19.50 11.52
C ALA A 220 8.85 -19.44 10.11
N ILE A 221 8.34 -18.27 9.71
CA ILE A 221 7.81 -18.01 8.37
C ILE A 221 8.29 -16.63 7.92
N GLU A 222 9.05 -16.58 6.83
CA GLU A 222 9.59 -15.36 6.24
C GLU A 222 9.13 -15.24 4.79
N GLY A 223 8.00 -14.55 4.59
CA GLY A 223 7.40 -14.34 3.26
C GLY A 223 6.90 -15.63 2.61
N ASN A 224 7.72 -16.22 1.74
CA ASN A 224 7.45 -17.50 1.06
C ASN A 224 8.37 -18.64 1.52
N LEU A 225 9.23 -18.41 2.50
CA LEU A 225 10.07 -19.42 3.14
C LEU A 225 9.45 -19.83 4.48
N ALA A 226 9.43 -21.12 4.77
CA ALA A 226 8.98 -21.67 6.04
C ALA A 226 10.08 -22.58 6.61
N THR A 227 10.37 -22.40 7.90
CA THR A 227 11.36 -23.17 8.65
C THR A 227 10.66 -24.22 9.50
N LEU A 228 11.17 -25.45 9.51
CA LEU A 228 10.52 -26.62 10.09
C LEU A 228 11.39 -27.23 11.20
N SER A 229 10.76 -27.71 12.27
CA SER A 229 11.41 -28.31 13.46
C SER A 229 11.92 -29.75 13.24
N ILE A 230 12.40 -30.06 12.03
CA ILE A 230 12.85 -31.38 11.59
C ILE A 230 13.96 -31.19 10.55
N GLY A 231 15.02 -31.99 10.63
CA GLY A 231 16.23 -31.86 9.79
C GLY A 231 16.73 -33.19 9.23
N ALA A 232 17.99 -33.20 8.80
CA ALA A 232 18.65 -34.39 8.26
C ALA A 232 18.74 -35.54 9.27
N ALA A 233 18.82 -35.25 10.58
CA ALA A 233 18.79 -36.25 11.63
C ALA A 233 17.43 -36.98 11.74
N ASP A 234 16.34 -36.32 11.34
CA ASP A 234 14.99 -36.87 11.26
C ASP A 234 14.70 -37.54 9.90
N GLY A 235 15.67 -37.56 8.98
CA GLY A 235 15.51 -38.14 7.64
C GLY A 235 14.89 -37.20 6.60
N VAL A 236 14.87 -35.88 6.84
CA VAL A 236 14.41 -34.89 5.85
C VAL A 236 15.44 -34.74 4.72
N GLU A 237 15.01 -34.92 3.46
CA GLU A 237 15.86 -34.69 2.28
C GLU A 237 15.46 -33.45 1.46
N LYS A 238 16.44 -32.85 0.79
CA LYS A 238 16.24 -31.71 -0.11
C LYS A 238 15.36 -32.11 -1.30
N GLY A 239 14.23 -31.41 -1.47
CA GLY A 239 13.24 -31.69 -2.51
C GLY A 239 12.02 -32.48 -2.04
N MET A 240 12.02 -33.00 -0.80
CA MET A 240 10.80 -33.54 -0.17
C MET A 240 9.69 -32.48 -0.09
N VAL A 241 8.45 -32.95 -0.04
CA VAL A 241 7.26 -32.11 0.12
C VAL A 241 6.54 -32.49 1.41
N PHE A 242 6.18 -31.48 2.19
CA PHE A 242 5.44 -31.61 3.44
C PHE A 242 4.10 -30.91 3.32
N HIS A 243 3.03 -31.57 3.75
CA HIS A 243 1.69 -31.01 3.80
C HIS A 243 1.48 -30.29 5.13
N VAL A 244 1.03 -29.03 5.09
CA VAL A 244 0.76 -28.21 6.28
C VAL A 244 -0.70 -28.32 6.68
N THR A 245 -0.96 -28.61 7.96
CA THR A 245 -2.31 -28.74 8.51
C THR A 245 -2.54 -27.79 9.70
N GLN A 246 -3.74 -27.22 9.74
CA GLN A 246 -4.19 -26.32 10.81
C GLN A 246 -5.65 -26.67 11.14
N ASN A 247 -5.92 -27.08 12.39
CA ASN A 247 -7.22 -27.57 12.83
C ASN A 247 -7.79 -28.65 11.86
N ASP A 248 -6.99 -29.66 11.56
CA ASP A 248 -7.30 -30.80 10.67
C ASP A 248 -7.65 -30.44 9.21
N ASN A 249 -7.39 -29.20 8.78
CA ASN A 249 -7.59 -28.74 7.39
C ASN A 249 -6.25 -28.52 6.68
N PHE A 250 -6.19 -28.91 5.41
CA PHE A 250 -5.02 -28.70 4.53
C PHE A 250 -4.91 -27.22 4.12
N ILE A 251 -3.73 -26.62 4.30
CA ILE A 251 -3.50 -25.19 4.02
C ILE A 251 -2.54 -24.96 2.84
N CYS A 252 -1.42 -25.67 2.80
CA CYS A 252 -0.40 -25.51 1.75
C CYS A 252 0.60 -26.68 1.75
N ASP A 253 1.42 -26.75 0.69
CA ASP A 253 2.59 -27.60 0.61
C ASP A 253 3.85 -26.78 0.93
N ILE A 254 4.86 -27.41 1.55
CA ILE A 254 6.22 -26.87 1.68
C ILE A 254 7.17 -27.80 0.95
N ARG A 255 7.88 -27.28 -0.07
CA ARG A 255 8.97 -28.02 -0.74
C ARG A 255 10.30 -27.64 -0.10
N ILE A 256 10.97 -28.62 0.50
CA ILE A 256 12.25 -28.45 1.17
C ILE A 256 13.33 -28.01 0.16
N THR A 257 14.00 -26.89 0.45
CA THR A 257 15.06 -26.31 -0.37
C THR A 257 16.43 -26.39 0.28
N GLU A 258 16.49 -26.45 1.61
CA GLU A 258 17.73 -26.50 2.40
C GLU A 258 17.47 -27.29 3.69
N VAL A 259 18.49 -28.01 4.18
CA VAL A 259 18.38 -28.94 5.31
C VAL A 259 19.67 -28.89 6.13
N ASP A 260 19.54 -28.55 7.40
CA ASP A 260 20.56 -28.67 8.44
C ASP A 260 20.30 -29.94 9.28
N ALA A 261 21.15 -30.21 10.28
CA ALA A 261 21.04 -31.41 11.11
C ALA A 261 19.68 -31.53 11.83
N GLU A 262 19.18 -30.44 12.42
CA GLU A 262 18.01 -30.41 13.33
C GLU A 262 16.84 -29.57 12.76
N VAL A 263 17.03 -28.92 11.61
CA VAL A 263 16.12 -27.91 11.04
C VAL A 263 16.13 -28.03 9.52
N ALA A 264 15.01 -27.75 8.87
CA ALA A 264 14.93 -27.61 7.42
C ALA A 264 14.25 -26.28 7.04
N ALA A 265 14.56 -25.78 5.85
CA ALA A 265 13.93 -24.60 5.25
C ALA A 265 13.35 -24.95 3.87
N GLY A 266 12.08 -24.63 3.67
CA GLY A 266 11.35 -24.95 2.45
C GLY A 266 10.54 -23.79 1.90
N THR A 267 10.36 -23.80 0.59
CA THR A 267 9.51 -22.82 -0.10
C THR A 267 8.06 -23.26 -0.12
N LEU A 268 7.16 -22.33 0.20
CA LEU A 268 5.72 -22.54 0.16
C LEU A 268 5.24 -22.73 -1.29
N GLN A 269 4.41 -23.76 -1.50
CA GLN A 269 3.75 -24.12 -2.76
C GLN A 269 2.25 -24.35 -2.48
N LEU A 270 1.39 -24.15 -3.49
CA LEU A 270 -0.06 -24.37 -3.40
C LEU A 270 -0.74 -23.72 -2.17
N VAL A 271 -0.39 -22.45 -1.89
CA VAL A 271 -0.89 -21.71 -0.72
C VAL A 271 -2.38 -21.35 -0.89
N GLN A 272 -3.27 -22.06 -0.19
CA GLN A 272 -4.70 -21.70 -0.12
C GLN A 272 -4.99 -20.70 1.00
N GLN A 273 -4.27 -20.82 2.11
CA GLN A 273 -4.30 -19.91 3.26
C GLN A 273 -2.85 -19.70 3.74
N GLN A 274 -2.55 -18.57 4.39
CA GLN A 274 -1.20 -18.33 4.90
C GLN A 274 -0.98 -19.13 6.21
N PRO A 275 0.03 -20.01 6.29
CA PRO A 275 0.30 -20.80 7.49
C PRO A 275 0.84 -19.93 8.64
N ARG A 276 0.93 -20.51 9.83
CA ARG A 276 1.34 -19.87 11.08
C ARG A 276 2.42 -20.68 11.79
N VAL A 277 3.24 -19.97 12.58
CA VAL A 277 4.20 -20.61 13.49
C VAL A 277 3.43 -21.48 14.50
N GLY A 278 3.82 -22.75 14.62
CA GLY A 278 3.15 -23.77 15.42
C GLY A 278 2.19 -24.69 14.65
N ASP A 279 1.87 -24.42 13.38
CA ASP A 279 1.12 -25.35 12.52
C ASP A 279 1.90 -26.66 12.33
N ILE A 280 1.17 -27.76 12.10
CA ILE A 280 1.72 -29.11 11.98
C ILE A 280 2.11 -29.37 10.53
N VAL A 281 3.22 -30.06 10.32
CA VAL A 281 3.65 -30.56 9.00
C VAL A 281 3.78 -32.08 9.01
N SER A 282 3.49 -32.72 7.88
CA SER A 282 3.59 -34.17 7.72
C SER A 282 3.95 -34.55 6.28
N THR A 283 4.72 -35.62 6.07
CA THR A 283 4.91 -36.25 4.74
C THR A 283 3.73 -37.13 4.33
N THR A 284 2.80 -37.44 5.24
CA THR A 284 1.61 -38.25 4.98
C THR A 284 0.34 -37.53 5.45
N TRP A 285 -0.68 -37.50 4.59
CA TRP A 285 -2.03 -37.05 4.91
C TRP A 285 -2.92 -38.24 5.31
#